data_AF-A0A4Y2VCD8-F1
#
_entry.id   AF-A0A4Y2VCD8-F1
#
_cell.length_a   1.000
_cell.length_b   1.000
_cell.length_c   1.000
_cell.angle_alpha   90.00
_cell.angle_beta   90.00
_cell.angle_gamma   90.00
#
_symmetry.space_group_name_H-M   'P 1'
#
loop_
_entity.id
_entity.type
_entity.pdbx_description
1 polymer ?
#
loop_
_entity_poly.entity_id
_entity_poly.type
_entity_poly.pdbx_seq_one_letter_code
_entity_poly.pdbx_strand_id
1 'polypeptide(L)'
;MVCNTASIDCYFSNCEICPGIDERKEILEYELQKHLIETVTFHHWVSVDRCNLETLKKSADEFVDIFCRNLKVLLRHYFLAKHQSAFMANTKENLSESEVAVVCDFSENYSFVLLDEAQSYHWNSSQATVHLIVVFFTEENAFQHYSSIII
;
A
#
# COMPACT_ATOMS: atom_id res chain seq x y z
N MET A 1 -19.55 -3.21 4.14
CA MET A 1 -18.58 -3.85 3.20
C MET A 1 -18.43 -5.34 3.45
N VAL A 2 -17.98 -5.78 4.63
CA VAL A 2 -17.85 -7.20 4.96
C VAL A 2 -18.83 -7.61 6.06
N CYS A 3 -19.08 -8.91 6.21
CA CYS A 3 -19.91 -9.45 7.27
C CYS A 3 -19.33 -9.20 8.68
N ASN A 4 -20.18 -9.20 9.71
CA ASN A 4 -19.78 -9.05 11.12
C ASN A 4 -18.80 -10.15 11.58
N THR A 5 -18.84 -11.30 10.92
CA THR A 5 -17.81 -12.35 10.98
C THR A 5 -17.27 -12.56 9.58
N ALA A 6 -16.30 -11.73 9.19
CA ALA A 6 -15.78 -11.72 7.84
C ALA A 6 -14.94 -12.96 7.54
N SER A 7 -15.35 -13.74 6.53
CA SER A 7 -14.54 -14.81 5.94
C SER A 7 -13.55 -14.26 4.92
N ILE A 8 -12.63 -15.11 4.44
CA ILE A 8 -11.72 -14.77 3.33
C ILE A 8 -12.54 -14.30 2.11
N ASP A 9 -13.62 -15.00 1.77
CA ASP A 9 -14.49 -14.67 0.63
C ASP A 9 -15.05 -13.25 0.68
N CYS A 10 -15.26 -12.69 1.89
CA CYS A 10 -15.72 -11.31 2.05
C CYS A 10 -14.70 -10.31 1.50
N TYR A 11 -13.40 -10.55 1.68
CA TYR A 11 -12.32 -9.65 1.23
C TYR A 11 -11.96 -9.83 -0.25
N PHE A 12 -12.30 -10.99 -0.83
CA PHE A 12 -12.06 -11.29 -2.24
C PHE A 12 -13.27 -11.02 -3.15
N SER A 13 -14.38 -10.53 -2.58
CA SER A 13 -15.65 -10.28 -3.28
C SER A 13 -16.35 -11.54 -3.79
N ASN A 14 -16.16 -12.67 -3.10
CA ASN A 14 -16.81 -13.95 -3.40
C ASN A 14 -17.99 -14.26 -2.46
N CYS A 15 -18.22 -13.42 -1.44
CA CYS A 15 -19.30 -13.60 -0.47
C CYS A 15 -20.60 -12.96 -0.96
N GLU A 16 -21.66 -13.76 -1.12
CA GLU A 16 -22.97 -13.32 -1.59
C GLU A 16 -23.79 -12.54 -0.55
N ILE A 17 -23.49 -12.74 0.74
CA ILE A 17 -24.24 -12.13 1.87
C ILE A 17 -23.54 -10.90 2.46
N CYS A 18 -22.46 -10.42 1.83
CA CYS A 18 -21.80 -9.21 2.30
C CYS A 18 -22.77 -8.02 2.20
N PRO A 19 -22.77 -7.11 3.19
CA PRO A 19 -23.57 -5.88 3.10
C PRO A 19 -23.14 -4.96 1.94
N GLY A 20 -22.04 -5.29 1.26
CA GLY A 20 -21.62 -4.61 0.04
C GLY A 20 -21.11 -3.20 0.30
N ILE A 21 -20.99 -2.44 -0.80
CA ILE A 21 -20.55 -1.04 -0.77
C ILE A 21 -21.73 -0.07 -0.93
N ASP A 22 -22.91 -0.56 -1.29
CA ASP A 22 -24.02 0.26 -1.77
C ASP A 22 -24.50 1.24 -0.70
N GLU A 23 -24.67 0.80 0.54
CA GLU A 23 -24.99 1.70 1.67
C GLU A 23 -23.96 2.85 1.80
N ARG A 24 -22.67 2.58 1.61
CA ARG A 24 -21.62 3.61 1.68
C ARG A 24 -21.65 4.54 0.47
N LYS A 25 -21.99 3.99 -0.70
CA LYS A 25 -22.19 4.75 -1.93
C LYS A 25 -23.33 5.74 -1.74
N GLU A 26 -24.48 5.26 -1.28
CA GLU A 26 -25.67 6.08 -1.02
C GLU A 26 -25.42 7.18 0.02
N ILE A 27 -24.73 6.86 1.12
CA ILE A 27 -24.36 7.87 2.14
C ILE A 27 -23.48 8.97 1.51
N LEU A 28 -22.51 8.60 0.68
CA LEU A 28 -21.60 9.56 0.06
C LEU A 28 -22.32 10.42 -0.98
N GLU A 29 -23.14 9.82 -1.83
CA GLU A 29 -23.98 10.53 -2.81
C GLU A 29 -24.93 11.51 -2.12
N TYR A 30 -25.60 11.07 -1.05
CA TYR A 30 -26.51 11.89 -0.27
C TYR A 30 -25.80 13.11 0.33
N GLU A 31 -24.64 12.92 0.96
CA GLU A 31 -23.91 14.04 1.57
C GLU A 31 -23.38 15.02 0.50
N LEU A 32 -22.89 14.53 -0.65
CA LEU A 32 -22.48 15.41 -1.75
C LEU A 32 -23.67 16.23 -2.30
N GLN A 33 -24.82 15.59 -2.50
CA GLN A 33 -26.03 16.24 -2.99
C GLN A 33 -26.58 17.27 -1.99
N LYS A 34 -26.68 16.90 -0.72
CA LYS A 34 -27.13 17.77 0.39
C LYS A 34 -26.31 19.04 0.50
N HIS A 35 -25.02 18.95 0.21
CA HIS A 35 -24.10 20.09 0.22
C HIS A 35 -23.97 20.79 -1.15
N LEU A 36 -24.77 20.40 -2.16
CA LEU A 36 -24.75 20.96 -3.52
C LEU A 36 -23.35 20.89 -4.16
N ILE A 37 -22.60 19.82 -3.87
CA ILE A 37 -21.26 19.59 -4.42
C ILE A 37 -21.43 18.90 -5.76
N GLU A 38 -21.29 19.65 -6.84
CA GLU A 38 -21.39 19.10 -8.21
C GLU A 38 -20.06 18.52 -8.70
N THR A 39 -18.93 19.05 -8.22
CA THR A 39 -17.59 18.62 -8.62
C THR A 39 -16.67 18.43 -7.43
N VAL A 40 -15.86 17.38 -7.47
CA VAL A 40 -14.87 17.05 -6.44
C VAL A 40 -13.47 17.14 -7.05
N THR A 41 -12.56 17.79 -6.33
CA THR A 41 -11.14 17.86 -6.69
C THR A 41 -10.34 16.99 -5.72
N PHE A 42 -9.55 16.06 -6.24
CA PHE A 42 -8.80 15.09 -5.43
C PHE A 42 -7.51 14.64 -6.13
N HIS A 43 -6.54 14.16 -5.36
CA HIS A 43 -5.33 13.56 -5.91
C HIS A 43 -5.55 12.07 -6.20
N HIS A 44 -5.08 11.60 -7.34
CA HIS A 44 -5.22 10.20 -7.74
C HIS A 44 -3.97 9.71 -8.48
N TRP A 45 -3.55 8.49 -8.16
CA TRP A 45 -2.48 7.82 -8.89
C TRP A 45 -3.02 7.30 -10.22
N VAL A 46 -2.46 7.76 -11.33
CA VAL A 46 -2.82 7.37 -12.69
C VAL A 46 -1.64 6.62 -13.32
N SER A 47 -1.90 5.41 -13.81
CA SER A 47 -0.90 4.54 -14.44
C SER A 47 -1.22 4.34 -15.92
N VAL A 48 -0.61 5.16 -16.78
CA VAL A 48 -0.73 5.05 -18.25
C VAL A 48 0.56 4.48 -18.87
N ASP A 49 1.72 4.86 -18.34
CA ASP A 49 3.07 4.32 -18.65
C ASP A 49 3.99 4.42 -17.41
N ARG A 50 3.97 5.60 -16.75
CA ARG A 50 4.51 5.84 -15.41
C ARG A 50 3.35 6.12 -14.45
N CYS A 51 3.53 5.81 -13.17
CA CYS A 51 2.54 6.14 -12.14
C CYS A 51 2.76 7.58 -11.68
N ASN A 52 1.80 8.46 -11.96
CA ASN A 52 1.87 9.86 -11.54
C ASN A 52 0.73 10.19 -10.57
N LEU A 53 1.01 11.05 -9.59
CA LEU A 53 -0.04 11.61 -8.73
C LEU A 53 -0.60 12.86 -9.42
N GLU A 54 -1.81 12.74 -9.92
CA GLU A 54 -2.48 13.83 -10.64
C GLU A 54 -3.60 14.44 -9.78
N THR A 55 -3.80 15.75 -9.90
CA THR A 55 -4.99 16.42 -9.34
C THR A 55 -6.12 16.30 -10.35
N LEU A 56 -7.11 15.46 -10.04
CA LEU A 56 -8.31 15.28 -10.85
C LEU A 56 -9.44 16.19 -10.36
N LYS A 57 -10.22 16.71 -11.30
CA LYS A 57 -11.51 17.34 -11.05
C LYS A 57 -12.58 16.56 -11.80
N LYS A 58 -13.53 15.99 -11.06
CA LYS A 58 -14.57 15.09 -11.58
C LYS A 58 -15.94 15.50 -11.07
N SER A 59 -17.01 15.06 -11.74
CA SER A 59 -18.36 15.21 -11.17
C SER A 59 -18.46 14.43 -9.86
N ALA A 60 -19.43 14.79 -9.02
CA ALA A 60 -19.73 14.05 -7.79
C ALA A 60 -19.96 12.55 -8.08
N ASP A 61 -20.76 12.24 -9.10
CA ASP A 61 -21.06 10.86 -9.49
C ASP A 61 -19.80 10.09 -9.92
N GLU A 62 -18.98 10.68 -10.79
CA GLU A 62 -17.72 10.08 -11.23
C GLU A 62 -16.77 9.85 -10.05
N PHE A 63 -16.69 10.81 -9.12
CA PHE A 63 -15.88 10.68 -7.92
C PHE A 63 -16.35 9.52 -7.04
N VAL A 64 -17.65 9.41 -6.80
CA VAL A 64 -18.25 8.32 -6.00
C VAL A 64 -17.91 6.97 -6.61
N ASP A 65 -18.04 6.81 -7.93
CA ASP A 65 -17.72 5.57 -8.62
C ASP A 65 -16.23 5.22 -8.52
N ILE A 66 -15.34 6.20 -8.72
CA ILE A 66 -13.89 6.03 -8.54
C ILE A 66 -13.57 5.62 -7.10
N PHE A 67 -14.16 6.30 -6.12
CA PHE A 67 -13.97 6.03 -4.70
C PHE A 67 -14.41 4.61 -4.35
N CYS A 68 -15.61 4.21 -4.77
CA CYS A 68 -16.16 2.89 -4.49
C CYS A 68 -15.32 1.78 -5.13
N ARG A 69 -14.88 1.97 -6.37
CA ARG A 69 -13.97 1.04 -7.06
C ARG A 69 -12.66 0.86 -6.29
N ASN A 70 -12.03 1.96 -5.90
CA ASN A 70 -10.75 1.92 -5.18
C ASN A 70 -10.90 1.29 -3.79
N LEU A 71 -12.03 1.53 -3.12
CA LEU A 71 -12.31 0.94 -1.82
C LEU A 71 -12.46 -0.59 -1.89
N LYS A 72 -13.04 -1.12 -2.97
CA LYS A 72 -13.08 -2.58 -3.23
C LYS A 72 -11.68 -3.17 -3.41
N VAL A 73 -10.79 -2.48 -4.14
CA VAL A 73 -9.39 -2.91 -4.30
C VAL A 73 -8.66 -2.88 -2.96
N LEU A 74 -8.86 -1.81 -2.18
CA LEU A 74 -8.25 -1.66 -0.86
C LEU A 74 -8.67 -2.77 0.11
N LEU A 75 -9.92 -3.24 0.03
CA LEU A 75 -10.41 -4.31 0.90
C LEU A 75 -9.58 -5.59 0.79
N ARG A 76 -9.27 -6.02 -0.43
CA ARG A 76 -8.41 -7.18 -0.68
C ARG A 76 -6.99 -6.93 -0.21
N HIS A 77 -6.43 -5.76 -0.54
CA HIS A 77 -5.08 -5.39 -0.14
C HIS A 77 -4.92 -5.39 1.38
N TYR A 78 -5.89 -4.85 2.12
CA TYR A 78 -5.91 -4.84 3.57
C TYR A 78 -5.82 -6.25 4.17
N PHE A 79 -6.63 -7.19 3.64
CA PHE A 79 -6.60 -8.59 4.08
C PHE A 79 -5.22 -9.22 3.85
N LEU A 80 -4.69 -9.11 2.62
CA LEU A 80 -3.40 -9.68 2.26
C LEU A 80 -2.27 -9.11 3.11
N ALA A 81 -2.18 -7.79 3.24
CA ALA A 81 -1.15 -7.12 4.02
C ALA A 81 -1.17 -7.55 5.50
N LYS A 82 -2.37 -7.65 6.09
CA LYS A 82 -2.54 -8.12 7.48
C LYS A 82 -2.06 -9.57 7.64
N HIS A 83 -2.45 -10.46 6.72
CA HIS A 83 -2.04 -11.88 6.78
C HIS A 83 -0.55 -12.08 6.50
N GLN A 84 0.02 -11.36 5.54
CA GLN A 84 1.46 -11.38 5.26
C GLN A 84 2.27 -10.89 6.47
N SER A 85 1.80 -9.83 7.13
CA SER A 85 2.45 -9.30 8.33
C SER A 85 2.42 -10.29 9.49
N ALA A 86 1.27 -10.93 9.73
CA ALA A 86 1.11 -11.95 10.76
C ALA A 86 1.96 -13.19 10.47
N PHE A 87 1.99 -13.66 9.21
CA PHE A 87 2.83 -14.76 8.78
C PHE A 87 4.31 -14.45 9.01
N MET A 88 4.78 -13.27 8.57
CA MET A 88 6.15 -12.83 8.77
C MET A 88 6.53 -12.75 10.26
N ALA A 89 5.65 -12.23 11.12
CA ALA A 89 5.89 -12.19 12.57
C ALA A 89 6.05 -13.61 13.13
N ASN A 90 5.12 -14.51 12.80
CA ASN A 90 5.16 -15.90 13.23
C ASN A 90 6.39 -16.65 12.71
N THR A 91 6.79 -16.42 11.46
CA THR A 91 8.00 -17.02 10.86
C THR A 91 9.26 -16.58 11.60
N LYS A 92 9.36 -15.31 11.99
CA LYS A 92 10.51 -14.80 12.75
C LYS A 92 10.54 -15.33 14.19
N GLU A 93 9.39 -15.44 14.84
CA GLU A 93 9.28 -15.96 16.22
C GLU A 93 9.61 -17.46 16.32
N ASN A 94 9.32 -18.23 15.28
CA ASN A 94 9.50 -19.69 15.25
C ASN A 94 10.71 -20.14 14.41
N LEU A 95 11.66 -19.24 14.15
CA LEU A 95 12.82 -19.51 13.31
C LEU A 95 13.82 -20.43 14.03
N SER A 96 14.11 -21.60 13.45
CA SER A 96 15.12 -22.51 14.02
C SER A 96 16.56 -22.03 13.75
N GLU A 97 17.53 -22.53 14.53
CA GLU A 97 18.96 -22.19 14.33
C GLU A 97 19.52 -22.64 12.96
N SER A 98 18.84 -23.58 12.29
CA SER A 98 19.21 -24.04 10.93
C SER A 98 18.52 -23.25 9.82
N GLU A 99 17.68 -22.27 10.15
CA GLU A 99 16.88 -21.50 9.20
C GLU A 99 17.22 -20.02 9.26
N VAL A 100 17.02 -19.36 8.13
CA VAL A 100 17.12 -17.89 8.03
C VAL A 100 15.92 -17.35 7.29
N ALA A 101 15.41 -16.20 7.72
CA ALA A 101 14.38 -15.47 7.01
C ALA A 101 14.99 -14.24 6.35
N VAL A 102 14.90 -14.15 5.02
CA VAL A 102 15.47 -13.04 4.25
C VAL A 102 14.34 -12.16 3.74
N VAL A 103 14.38 -10.87 4.09
CA VAL A 103 13.49 -9.83 3.58
C VAL A 103 14.28 -8.96 2.63
N CYS A 104 13.82 -8.91 1.39
CA CYS A 104 14.41 -8.06 0.36
C CYS A 104 13.40 -6.98 -0.04
N ASP A 105 13.90 -5.77 -0.24
CA ASP A 105 13.16 -4.67 -0.85
C ASP A 105 14.11 -3.92 -1.81
N PHE A 106 13.55 -3.09 -2.69
CA PHE A 106 14.35 -2.31 -3.60
C PHE A 106 13.77 -0.90 -3.80
N SER A 107 14.66 0.07 -3.93
CA SER A 107 14.32 1.44 -4.31
C SER A 107 14.99 1.75 -5.64
N GLU A 108 14.19 1.84 -6.70
CA GLU A 108 14.65 2.35 -7.99
C GLU A 108 14.75 3.87 -7.93
N ASN A 109 15.75 4.42 -8.61
CA ASN A 109 15.99 5.87 -8.70
C ASN A 109 16.26 6.56 -7.35
N TYR A 110 16.89 5.85 -6.40
CA TYR A 110 17.35 6.46 -5.17
C TYR A 110 18.33 7.58 -5.51
N SER A 111 17.94 8.81 -5.17
CA SER A 111 18.74 10.00 -5.47
C SER A 111 19.67 10.29 -4.31
N PHE A 112 20.97 10.36 -4.58
CA PHE A 112 21.96 10.75 -3.58
C PHE A 112 21.86 12.26 -3.33
N VAL A 113 21.07 12.64 -2.32
CA VAL A 113 20.95 14.04 -1.90
C VAL A 113 22.08 14.34 -0.92
N LEU A 114 22.93 15.31 -1.25
CA LEU A 114 23.97 15.80 -0.35
C LEU A 114 23.34 16.82 0.62
N LEU A 115 23.57 16.67 1.92
CA LEU A 115 22.98 17.52 2.96
C LEU A 115 23.36 19.02 2.86
N ASP A 116 24.44 19.35 2.13
CA ASP A 116 24.95 20.70 1.91
C ASP A 116 25.27 20.95 0.42
N GLU A 117 24.33 20.60 -0.45
CA GLU A 117 24.48 20.84 -1.88
C GLU A 117 24.22 22.29 -2.29
N ALA A 118 25.10 22.84 -3.12
CA ALA A 118 24.82 24.11 -3.80
C ALA A 118 23.55 23.95 -4.67
N GLN A 119 22.70 24.97 -4.71
CA GLN A 119 21.40 24.93 -5.39
C GLN A 119 21.47 24.44 -6.86
N SER A 120 22.59 24.66 -7.54
CA SER A 120 22.82 24.20 -8.92
C SER A 120 23.03 22.69 -9.06
N TYR A 121 23.33 21.97 -7.98
CA TYR A 121 23.60 20.52 -7.99
C TYR A 121 22.32 19.67 -7.97
N HIS A 122 21.15 20.25 -7.66
CA HIS A 122 19.84 19.57 -7.72
C HIS A 122 19.54 18.89 -9.08
N TRP A 123 20.17 19.34 -10.18
CA TRP A 123 19.99 18.76 -11.52
C TRP A 123 21.05 17.72 -11.91
N ASN A 124 22.01 17.42 -11.03
CA ASN A 124 23.16 16.57 -11.32
C ASN A 124 23.32 15.39 -10.34
N SER A 125 22.32 15.11 -9.51
CA SER A 125 22.36 13.97 -8.60
C SER A 125 22.31 12.67 -9.40
N SER A 126 23.31 11.82 -9.20
CA SER A 126 23.27 10.46 -9.72
C SER A 126 22.16 9.68 -9.02
N GLN A 127 21.57 8.74 -9.75
CA GLN A 127 20.57 7.83 -9.22
C GLN A 127 21.10 6.41 -9.26
N ALA A 128 20.73 5.60 -8.28
CA ALA A 128 21.03 4.17 -8.28
C ALA A 128 19.81 3.37 -7.83
N THR A 129 19.79 2.10 -8.21
CA THR A 129 18.87 1.13 -7.63
C THR A 129 19.51 0.58 -6.37
N VAL A 130 18.82 0.71 -5.23
CA VAL A 130 19.32 0.23 -3.95
C VAL A 130 18.52 -1.00 -3.55
N HIS A 131 19.21 -2.14 -3.41
CA HIS A 131 18.63 -3.38 -2.89
C HIS A 131 18.93 -3.49 -1.39
N LEU A 132 17.86 -3.44 -0.60
CA LEU A 132 17.92 -3.62 0.84
C LEU A 132 17.68 -5.10 1.15
N ILE A 133 18.57 -5.70 1.93
CA ILE A 133 18.45 -7.09 2.37
C ILE A 133 18.56 -7.12 3.89
N VAL A 134 17.56 -7.71 4.55
CA VAL A 134 17.57 -7.97 5.99
C VAL A 134 17.45 -9.47 6.20
N VAL A 135 18.46 -10.06 6.83
CA VAL A 135 18.52 -11.48 7.17
C VAL A 135 18.25 -11.63 8.66
N PHE A 136 17.18 -12.32 9.02
CA PHE A 136 16.88 -12.72 10.38
C PHE A 136 17.33 -14.16 10.61
N PHE A 137 17.93 -14.43 11.78
CA PHE A 137 18.45 -15.75 12.15
C PHE A 137 18.46 -15.92 13.67
N THR A 138 18.54 -17.16 14.14
CA THR A 138 18.66 -17.49 15.56
C THR A 138 20.07 -17.99 15.83
N GLU A 139 20.77 -17.39 16.79
CA GLU A 139 22.12 -17.77 17.22
C GLU A 139 22.13 -17.88 18.75
N GLU A 140 22.58 -19.02 19.29
CA GLU A 140 22.61 -19.29 20.73
C GLU A 140 21.25 -19.07 21.43
N ASN A 141 20.15 -19.50 20.81
CA ASN A 141 18.76 -19.22 21.23
C ASN A 141 18.38 -17.72 21.33
N ALA A 142 19.15 -16.83 20.70
CA ALA A 142 18.84 -15.41 20.59
C ALA A 142 18.46 -15.02 19.16
N PHE A 143 17.38 -14.25 19.02
CA PHE A 143 16.96 -13.69 17.73
C PHE A 143 17.89 -12.55 17.32
N GLN A 144 18.47 -12.67 16.13
CA GLN A 144 19.43 -11.71 15.57
C GLN A 144 19.00 -11.27 14.16
N HIS A 145 19.60 -10.17 13.70
CA HIS A 145 19.46 -9.73 12.32
C HIS A 145 20.75 -9.16 11.75
N TYR A 146 20.92 -9.29 10.44
CA TYR A 146 21.97 -8.67 9.66
C TYR A 146 21.34 -7.90 8.49
N SER A 147 21.71 -6.64 8.33
CA SER A 147 21.21 -5.78 7.26
C SER A 147 22.34 -5.42 6.31
N SER A 148 22.07 -5.53 5.01
CA SER A 148 23.02 -5.19 3.95
C SER A 148 22.34 -4.42 2.83
N ILE A 149 23.14 -3.62 2.13
CA ILE A 149 22.72 -2.78 1.03
C ILE A 149 23.60 -3.12 -0.18
N ILE A 150 22.97 -3.39 -1.31
CA ILE A 150 23.64 -3.57 -2.60
C ILE A 150 23.19 -2.44 -3.52
N ILE A 151 24.15 -1.75 -4.14
CA ILE A 151 23.95 -0.63 -5.07
C ILE A 151 24.46 -1.06 -6.44
#